data_AF-A0A9E8SK36-F1
#
_entry.id   AF-A0A9E8SK36-F1
#
_cell.length_a   1.000
_cell.length_b   1.000
_cell.length_c   1.000
_cell.angle_alpha   90.00
_cell.angle_beta   90.00
_cell.angle_gamma   90.00
#
_symmetry.space_group_name_H-M   'P 1'
#
loop_
_entity.id
_entity.type
_entity.pdbx_description
1 polymer ?
#
loop_
_entity_poly.entity_id
_entity_poly.type
_entity_poly.pdbx_seq_one_letter_code
_entity_poly.pdbx_strand_id
1 'polypeptide(L)' 'MKYQDFIVSDHRVMLGKPVVKGTRLTVEMILRKLGEGAENDDLLAMYPHLSKEAIQAVAL' A
#
# COMPACT_ATOMS: atom_id res chain seq x y z
N MET A 1 6.66 6.79 -13.18
CA MET A 1 6.35 5.57 -12.40
C MET A 1 4.91 5.17 -12.71
N LYS A 2 4.60 3.88 -12.87
CA LYS A 2 3.21 3.40 -13.01
C LYS A 2 2.79 2.73 -11.70
N TYR A 3 1.74 3.20 -11.04
CA TYR A 3 1.29 2.62 -9.77
C TYR A 3 0.92 1.13 -9.91
N GLN A 4 0.50 0.71 -11.11
CA GLN A 4 0.19 -0.67 -11.49
C GLN A 4 1.35 -1.64 -11.32
N ASP A 5 2.59 -1.14 -11.23
CA ASP A 5 3.76 -1.96 -10.93
C ASP A 5 3.76 -2.42 -9.46
N PHE A 6 3.08 -1.69 -8.58
CA PHE A 6 3.06 -1.91 -7.12
C PHE A 6 1.68 -2.23 -6.55
N ILE A 7 0.60 -1.84 -7.23
CA ILE A 7 -0.78 -2.04 -6.78
C ILE A 7 -1.49 -3.02 -7.70
N VAL A 8 -2.25 -3.94 -7.12
CA VAL A 8 -3.08 -4.91 -7.84
C VAL A 8 -4.49 -4.96 -7.25
N SER A 9 -5.47 -5.19 -8.10
CA SER A 9 -6.83 -5.55 -7.73
C SER A 9 -7.14 -6.92 -8.32
N ASP A 10 -7.42 -7.90 -7.47
CA ASP A 10 -7.78 -9.27 -7.84
C ASP A 10 -8.95 -9.70 -6.96
N HIS A 11 -10.06 -10.16 -7.54
CA HIS A 11 -11.24 -10.61 -6.79
C HIS A 11 -10.92 -11.72 -5.77
N ARG A 12 -9.85 -12.50 -6.01
CA ARG A 12 -9.36 -13.55 -5.11
C ARG A 12 -8.59 -13.01 -3.90
N VAL A 13 -8.17 -11.74 -3.96
CA VAL A 13 -7.39 -11.07 -2.92
C VAL A 13 -8.18 -9.90 -2.36
N MET A 14 -8.52 -9.95 -1.07
CA MET A 14 -9.27 -8.88 -0.39
C MET A 14 -10.54 -8.46 -1.15
N LEU A 15 -11.23 -9.41 -1.80
CA LEU A 15 -12.47 -9.18 -2.56
C LEU A 15 -12.32 -8.12 -3.67
N GLY A 16 -11.14 -8.00 -4.28
CA GLY A 16 -10.88 -7.03 -5.33
C GLY A 16 -10.52 -5.63 -4.85
N LYS A 17 -10.41 -5.40 -3.53
CA LYS A 17 -9.85 -4.15 -3.03
C LYS A 17 -8.43 -3.96 -3.57
N PRO A 18 -8.03 -2.75 -4.01
CA PRO A 18 -6.65 -2.46 -4.36
C PRO A 18 -5.72 -2.73 -3.18
N VAL A 19 -4.69 -3.53 -3.41
CA VAL A 19 -3.66 -3.88 -2.43
C VAL A 19 -2.26 -3.67 -3.00
N VAL A 20 -1.29 -3.50 -2.11
CA VAL A 20 0.13 -3.57 -2.48
C VAL A 20 0.45 -5.01 -2.89
N LYS A 21 1.06 -5.18 -4.06
CA LYS A 21 1.42 -6.49 -4.63
C LYS A 21 2.24 -7.33 -3.66
N GLY A 22 1.92 -8.62 -3.61
CA GLY A 22 2.59 -9.57 -2.69
C GLY A 22 2.15 -9.42 -1.22
N THR A 23 1.19 -8.55 -0.93
CA THR A 23 0.69 -8.33 0.44
C THR A 23 -0.84 -8.36 0.46
N ARG A 24 -1.40 -8.25 1.67
CA ARG A 24 -2.84 -7.96 1.89
C ARG A 24 -3.06 -6.55 2.44
N LEU A 25 -2.07 -5.67 2.32
CA LEU A 25 -2.15 -4.27 2.73
C LEU A 25 -2.95 -3.50 1.70
N THR A 26 -4.15 -3.05 2.07
CA THR A 26 -5.00 -2.27 1.16
C THR A 26 -4.48 -0.84 1.01
N VAL A 27 -4.69 -0.26 -0.17
CA VAL A 27 -4.40 1.16 -0.44
C VAL A 27 -5.11 2.05 0.59
N GLU A 28 -6.38 1.73 0.90
CA GLU A 28 -7.19 2.39 1.93
C GLU A 28 -6.50 2.41 3.31
N MET A 29 -5.90 1.29 3.72
CA MET A 29 -5.27 1.18 5.05
C MET A 29 -4.01 2.04 5.14
N ILE A 30 -3.21 2.07 4.07
CA ILE A 30 -2.01 2.92 4.00
C ILE A 30 -2.41 4.40 4.00
N LEU A 31 -3.38 4.81 3.18
CA LEU A 31 -3.89 6.18 3.16
C LEU A 31 -4.46 6.62 4.51
N ARG A 32 -5.18 5.72 5.21
CA ARG A 32 -5.69 6.01 6.56
C ARG A 32 -4.55 6.31 7.53
N LYS A 33 -3.48 5.49 7.52
CA LYS A 33 -2.33 5.70 8.40
C LYS A 33 -1.60 7.00 8.11
N LEU A 34 -1.41 7.33 6.83
CA LEU A 34 -0.87 8.63 6.43
C LEU A 34 -1.78 9.79 6.91
N GLY A 35 -3.10 9.63 6.78
CA GLY A 35 -4.06 10.62 7.28
C GLY A 35 -4.12 10.76 8.81
N GLU A 36 -3.73 9.71 9.54
CA GLU A 36 -3.54 9.71 11.00
C GLU A 36 -2.20 10.33 11.42
N GLY A 37 -1.35 10.72 10.47
CA GLY A 37 -0.06 11.37 10.72
C GLY A 37 1.15 10.43 10.73
N ALA A 38 0.99 9.18 10.29
CA ALA A 38 2.14 8.28 10.12
C ALA A 38 3.07 8.79 9.01
N GLU A 39 4.37 8.79 9.26
CA GLU A 39 5.38 9.06 8.24
C GLU A 39 5.70 7.78 7.44
N ASN A 40 6.38 7.94 6.31
CA ASN A 40 6.78 6.79 5.48
C ASN A 40 7.66 5.80 6.26
N ASP A 41 8.54 6.29 7.12
CA ASP A 41 9.44 5.43 7.90
C ASP A 41 8.67 4.65 8.98
N ASP A 42 7.60 5.23 9.55
CA ASP A 42 6.69 4.51 10.45
C ASP A 42 6.02 3.34 9.71
N LEU A 43 5.56 3.57 8.48
CA LEU A 43 4.94 2.54 7.64
C LEU A 43 5.92 1.42 7.30
N LEU A 44 7.17 1.75 6.99
CA LEU A 44 8.21 0.76 6.70
C LEU A 44 8.60 -0.05 7.96
N ALA A 45 8.61 0.59 9.13
CA ALA A 45 8.84 -0.10 10.40
C ALA A 45 7.67 -1.03 10.78
N MET A 46 6.43 -0.59 10.58
CA MET A 46 5.22 -1.39 10.85
C MET A 46 5.04 -2.53 9.85
N TYR A 47 5.43 -2.33 8.59
CA TYR A 47 5.22 -3.27 7.50
C TYR A 47 6.55 -3.55 6.75
N PRO A 48 7.39 -4.48 7.24
CA PRO A 48 8.71 -4.74 6.65
C PRO A 48 8.71 -5.23 5.20
N HIS A 49 7.56 -5.69 4.70
CA HIS A 49 7.39 -6.11 3.30
C HIS A 49 6.96 -4.97 2.37
N LEU A 50 6.74 -3.78 2.91
CA LEU A 50 6.39 -2.59 2.17
C LEU A 50 7.67 -1.92 1.65
N SER A 51 7.67 -1.48 0.40
CA SER A 51 8.77 -0.70 -0.16
C SER A 51 8.39 0.78 -0.22
N LYS A 52 9.39 1.66 -0.26
CA LYS A 52 9.16 3.10 -0.37
C LYS A 52 8.43 3.47 -1.65
N GLU A 53 8.74 2.80 -2.76
CA GLU A 53 8.08 2.96 -4.05
C GLU A 53 6.62 2.51 -4.00
N ALA A 54 6.32 1.45 -3.24
CA ALA A 54 4.95 1.01 -3.03
C ALA A 54 4.14 2.04 -2.21
N ILE A 55 4.74 2.68 -1.20
CA ILE A 55 4.10 3.79 -0.46
C ILE A 55 3.84 4.98 -1.39
N GLN A 56 4.82 5.36 -2.22
CA GLN A 56 4.64 6.42 -3.20
C GLN A 56 3.55 6.09 -4.23
N ALA A 57 3.41 4.82 -4.62
CA ALA A 57 2.38 4.37 -5.55
C ALA A 57 0.96 4.52 -5.00
N VAL A 58 0.79 4.49 -3.67
CA VAL A 58 -0.50 4.66 -3.00
C VAL A 58 -1.02 6.11 -3.08
N ALA A 59 -0.12 7.08 -3.20
CA ALA A 59 -0.44 8.52 -3.18
C ALA A 59 -0.62 9.16 -4.58
N LEU A 60 -0.53 8.37 -5.66
CA LEU A 60 -0.67 8.79 -7.06
C LEU A 60 -2.02 8.36 -7.64
#